data_AF-D7R606-F1
#
_entry.id   AF-D7R606-F1
#
_cell.length_a   1.000
_cell.length_b   1.000
_cell.length_c   1.000
_cell.angle_alpha   90.00
_cell.angle_beta   90.00
_cell.angle_gamma   90.00
#
_symmetry.space_group_name_H-M   'P 1'
#
loop_
_entity.id
_entity.type
_entity.pdbx_description
1 polymer ?
#
loop_
_entity_poly.entity_id
_entity_poly.type
_entity_poly.pdbx_seq_one_letter_code
_entity_poly.pdbx_strand_id
1 'polypeptide(L)'
;GGGKTQLVRQQPNGVDLEGLARHRGSSFGRTLNPQLSQASFENKLAVELLKINARQTLKRWVLEDEGRTIGANHLPECLRERMAQAPIAVVEDPFALRLERLREEYFIRMHHDFTHAYGDEAGWQAYSEYLHHGLFAIRRR
;
A
#
# COMPACT_ATOMS: atom_id res chain seq x y z
N GLY A 1 7.04 -4.76 3.74
CA GLY A 1 8.38 -5.37 3.59
C GLY A 1 9.51 -4.34 3.54
N GLY A 2 9.73 -3.67 2.40
CA GLY A 2 10.84 -2.72 2.21
C GLY A 2 10.69 -1.35 2.87
N GLY A 3 9.78 -1.17 3.83
CA GLY A 3 9.66 0.08 4.59
C GLY A 3 9.12 1.31 3.86
N LYS A 4 8.94 1.27 2.52
CA LYS A 4 8.49 2.40 1.67
C LYS A 4 7.35 3.21 2.28
N THR A 5 6.21 2.56 2.53
CA THR A 5 5.00 3.20 3.08
C THR A 5 5.24 3.88 4.42
N GLN A 6 6.05 3.28 5.30
CA GLN A 6 6.36 3.86 6.61
C GLN A 6 7.20 5.13 6.45
N LEU A 7 8.21 5.09 5.58
CA LEU A 7 9.06 6.25 5.27
C LEU A 7 8.25 7.38 4.62
N VAL A 8 7.37 7.05 3.68
CA VAL A 8 6.48 8.02 3.02
C VAL A 8 5.57 8.70 4.05
N ARG A 9 4.93 7.95 4.94
CA ARG A 9 4.04 8.50 5.98
C ARG A 9 4.74 9.41 6.98
N GLN A 10 6.05 9.26 7.18
CA GLN A 10 6.85 10.13 8.05
C GLN A 10 7.19 11.47 7.39
N GLN A 11 7.03 11.59 6.07
CA GLN A 11 7.31 12.83 5.35
C GLN A 11 6.11 13.79 5.44
N PRO A 12 6.33 15.09 5.79
CA PRO A 12 5.27 16.11 5.77
C PRO A 12 4.59 16.31 4.41
N ASN A 13 5.27 15.86 3.34
CA ASN A 13 4.85 15.91 1.94
C ASN A 13 4.71 14.51 1.32
N GLY A 14 4.59 13.48 2.16
CA GLY A 14 4.37 12.11 1.75
C GLY A 14 2.94 11.84 1.32
N VAL A 15 2.77 11.02 0.28
CA VAL A 15 1.48 10.57 -0.25
C VAL A 15 1.46 9.05 -0.23
N ASP A 16 0.68 8.50 0.70
CA ASP A 16 0.47 7.06 0.91
C ASP A 16 -0.53 6.50 -0.11
N LEU A 17 -0.04 6.12 -1.30
CA LEU A 17 -0.85 5.65 -2.41
C LEU A 17 -1.48 4.28 -2.10
N GLU A 18 -0.72 3.37 -1.49
CA GLU A 18 -1.17 2.07 -1.01
C GLU A 18 -2.33 2.23 0.00
N GLY A 19 -2.16 3.11 0.99
CA GLY A 19 -3.19 3.42 1.98
C GLY A 19 -4.45 4.03 1.37
N LEU A 20 -4.30 4.95 0.41
CA LEU A 20 -5.42 5.53 -0.34
C LEU A 20 -6.17 4.48 -1.16
N ALA A 21 -5.45 3.54 -1.77
CA ALA A 21 -6.01 2.41 -2.52
C ALA A 21 -6.58 1.31 -1.60
N ARG A 22 -6.26 1.32 -0.30
CA ARG A 22 -6.52 0.20 0.63
C ARG A 22 -5.92 -1.12 0.14
N HIS A 23 -4.73 -1.04 -0.45
CA HIS A 23 -4.06 -2.15 -1.08
C HIS A 23 -2.55 -1.99 -0.89
N ARG A 24 -1.82 -3.10 -0.71
CA ARG A 24 -0.36 -3.09 -0.55
C ARG A 24 0.34 -3.53 -1.83
N GLY A 25 1.56 -3.07 -2.10
CA GLY A 25 2.38 -3.41 -3.26
C GLY A 25 2.97 -4.83 -3.19
N SER A 26 2.11 -5.84 -3.07
CA SER A 26 2.48 -7.25 -2.86
C SER A 26 1.42 -8.20 -3.43
N SER A 27 1.80 -9.45 -3.70
CA SER A 27 0.83 -10.54 -3.98
C SER A 27 -0.13 -10.78 -2.81
N PHE A 28 0.29 -10.40 -1.60
CA PHE A 28 -0.53 -10.36 -0.39
C PHE A 28 -1.21 -8.98 -0.19
N GLY A 29 -1.38 -8.23 -1.28
CA GLY A 29 -1.76 -6.81 -1.25
C GLY A 29 -3.17 -6.51 -0.76
N ARG A 30 -4.05 -7.51 -0.76
CA ARG A 30 -5.42 -7.39 -0.23
C ARG A 30 -5.36 -7.04 1.26
N THR A 31 -6.30 -6.20 1.69
CA THR A 31 -6.49 -5.89 3.10
C THR A 31 -7.88 -6.34 3.53
N LEU A 32 -8.15 -6.31 4.83
CA LEU A 32 -9.47 -6.61 5.39
C LEU A 32 -10.54 -5.65 4.85
N ASN A 33 -10.14 -4.41 4.55
CA ASN A 33 -11.02 -3.45 3.91
C ASN A 33 -10.99 -3.63 2.39
N PRO A 34 -12.17 -3.62 1.74
CA PRO A 34 -12.21 -3.65 0.30
C PRO A 34 -11.54 -2.40 -0.28
N GLN A 35 -10.82 -2.62 -1.37
CA GLN A 35 -10.28 -1.58 -2.22
C GLN A 35 -11.38 -0.62 -2.67
N LEU A 36 -11.04 0.67 -2.77
CA LEU A 36 -12.00 1.68 -3.20
C LEU A 36 -12.33 1.53 -4.69
N SER A 37 -13.52 1.98 -5.08
CA SER A 37 -13.81 2.20 -6.50
C SER A 37 -12.80 3.19 -7.10
N GLN A 38 -12.56 3.08 -8.41
CA GLN A 38 -11.61 3.95 -9.12
C GLN A 38 -11.89 5.44 -8.85
N ALA A 39 -13.14 5.87 -8.99
CA ALA A 39 -13.54 7.25 -8.73
C ALA A 39 -13.30 7.68 -7.28
N SER A 40 -13.55 6.81 -6.30
CA SER A 40 -13.30 7.12 -4.89
C SER A 40 -11.81 7.20 -4.57
N PHE A 41 -10.99 6.34 -5.17
CA PHE A 41 -9.54 6.42 -5.07
C PHE A 41 -9.02 7.74 -5.64
N GLU A 42 -9.39 8.08 -6.88
CA GLU A 42 -8.96 9.31 -7.56
C GLU A 42 -9.38 10.56 -6.78
N ASN A 43 -10.63 10.61 -6.28
CA ASN A 43 -11.11 11.72 -5.48
C ASN A 43 -10.31 11.90 -4.19
N LYS A 44 -10.02 10.81 -3.47
CA LYS A 44 -9.21 10.89 -2.25
C LYS A 44 -7.77 11.31 -2.55
N LEU A 45 -7.18 10.76 -3.62
CA LEU A 45 -5.85 11.15 -4.07
C LEU A 45 -5.80 12.65 -4.39
N ALA A 46 -6.75 13.17 -5.16
CA ALA A 46 -6.83 14.60 -5.47
C ALA A 46 -6.92 15.46 -4.20
N VAL A 47 -7.79 15.08 -3.25
CA VAL A 47 -7.93 15.80 -1.98
C VAL A 47 -6.63 15.80 -1.18
N GLU A 48 -5.94 14.66 -1.06
CA GLU A 48 -4.68 14.60 -0.33
C GLU A 48 -3.57 15.45 -0.98
N LEU A 49 -3.45 15.40 -2.31
CA LEU A 49 -2.50 16.24 -3.04
C LEU A 49 -2.78 17.74 -2.84
N LEU A 50 -4.05 18.16 -2.86
CA LEU A 50 -4.44 19.54 -2.61
C LEU A 50 -4.12 19.99 -1.18
N LYS A 51 -4.38 19.14 -0.18
CA LYS A 51 -4.05 19.43 1.22
C LYS A 51 -2.55 19.61 1.44
N ILE A 52 -1.73 18.72 0.89
CA ILE A 52 -0.27 18.82 0.97
C ILE A 52 0.19 20.11 0.30
N ASN A 53 -0.34 20.39 -0.90
CA ASN A 53 -0.02 21.58 -1.68
C ASN A 53 -0.36 22.90 -0.98
N ALA A 54 -1.42 22.92 -0.16
CA ALA A 54 -1.84 24.08 0.61
C ALA A 54 -0.99 24.31 1.86
N ARG A 55 -0.38 23.26 2.43
CA ARG A 55 0.40 23.34 3.67
C ARG A 55 1.90 23.57 3.45
N GLN A 56 2.41 23.28 2.24
CA GLN A 56 3.83 23.27 1.96
C GLN A 56 4.25 24.43 1.06
N THR A 57 5.29 25.16 1.48
CA THR A 57 5.92 26.22 0.68
C THR A 57 6.67 25.63 -0.52
N LEU A 58 7.28 24.45 -0.37
CA LEU A 58 7.95 23.71 -1.44
C LEU A 58 7.02 22.64 -2.05
N LYS A 59 6.84 22.69 -3.37
CA LYS A 59 5.92 21.85 -4.15
C LYS A 59 6.53 20.51 -4.54
N ARG A 60 7.09 19.75 -3.60
CA ARG A 60 7.63 18.41 -3.86
C ARG A 60 6.81 17.37 -3.11
N TRP A 61 6.39 16.31 -3.78
CA TRP A 61 5.72 15.17 -3.16
C TRP A 61 6.68 14.00 -3.04
N VAL A 62 6.52 13.20 -2.00
CA VAL A 62 7.18 11.92 -1.83
C VAL A 62 6.12 10.84 -1.97
N LEU A 63 6.29 9.97 -2.97
CA LEU A 63 5.31 8.95 -3.35
C LEU A 63 5.94 7.57 -3.22
N GLU A 64 5.11 6.56 -3.00
CA GLU A 64 5.52 5.17 -3.18
C GLU A 64 5.73 4.91 -4.68
N ASP A 65 6.83 4.23 -5.02
CA ASP A 65 7.08 3.78 -6.40
C ASP A 65 6.21 2.56 -6.72
N GLU A 66 4.96 2.84 -7.06
CA GLU A 66 3.99 1.88 -7.56
C GLU A 66 3.89 1.98 -9.09
N GLY A 67 3.64 0.84 -9.74
CA GLY A 67 3.49 0.78 -11.19
C GLY A 67 2.21 1.45 -11.69
N ARG A 68 1.77 1.07 -12.90
CA ARG A 68 0.51 1.59 -13.49
C ARG A 68 -0.72 1.36 -12.59
N THR A 69 -0.68 0.30 -11.79
CA THR A 69 -1.80 -0.16 -10.96
C THR A 69 -1.37 -0.40 -9.52
N ILE A 70 -2.26 -0.07 -8.59
CA ILE A 70 -2.18 -0.45 -7.19
C ILE A 70 -3.38 -1.36 -6.94
N GLY A 71 -3.17 -2.69 -6.98
CA GLY A 71 -4.28 -3.64 -7.00
C GLY A 71 -5.19 -3.40 -8.21
N ALA A 72 -6.48 -3.16 -7.96
CA ALA A 72 -7.46 -2.83 -9.00
C ALA A 72 -7.51 -1.33 -9.37
N ASN A 73 -6.90 -0.44 -8.58
CA ASN A 73 -6.88 0.99 -8.87
C ASN A 73 -5.77 1.34 -9.86
N HIS A 74 -6.04 2.29 -10.75
CA HIS A 74 -5.07 2.84 -11.69
C HIS A 74 -4.64 4.23 -11.23
N LEU A 75 -3.35 4.56 -11.36
CA LEU A 75 -2.90 5.93 -11.15
C LEU A 75 -3.38 6.83 -12.30
N PRO A 76 -3.78 8.09 -12.02
CA PRO A 76 -4.03 9.07 -13.07
C PRO A 76 -2.81 9.19 -13.99
N GLU A 77 -3.04 9.17 -15.30
CA GLU A 77 -1.96 9.09 -16.29
C GLU A 77 -0.96 10.25 -16.13
N CYS A 78 -1.46 11.47 -15.90
CA CYS A 78 -0.61 12.64 -15.69
C CYS A 78 0.31 12.52 -14.46
N LEU A 79 -0.15 11.84 -13.39
CA LEU A 79 0.68 11.58 -12.21
C LEU A 79 1.72 10.51 -12.53
N ARG A 80 1.32 9.44 -13.22
CA ARG A 80 2.20 8.34 -13.62
C ARG A 80 3.35 8.82 -14.50
N GLU A 81 3.06 9.64 -15.51
CA GLU A 81 4.07 10.23 -16.38
C GLU A 81 5.08 11.09 -15.61
N ARG A 82 4.60 11.85 -14.62
CA ARG A 82 5.47 12.65 -13.75
C ARG A 82 6.32 11.80 -12.82
N MET A 83 5.75 10.73 -12.25
CA MET A 83 6.49 9.78 -11.41
C MET A 83 7.63 9.13 -12.19
N ALA A 84 7.40 8.75 -13.45
CA ALA A 84 8.43 8.12 -14.30
C ALA A 84 9.64 9.02 -14.59
N GLN A 85 9.50 10.34 -14.45
CA GLN A 85 10.58 11.32 -14.64
C GLN A 85 11.15 11.85 -13.31
N ALA A 86 10.57 11.46 -12.18
CA ALA A 86 10.96 11.98 -10.87
C ALA A 86 12.26 11.33 -10.38
N PRO A 87 13.06 12.04 -9.55
CA PRO A 87 14.19 11.43 -8.86
C PRO A 87 13.72 10.27 -7.96
N ILE A 88 14.44 9.14 -8.03
CA ILE A 88 14.14 7.93 -7.26
C ILE A 88 14.99 7.89 -6.00
N ALA A 89 14.35 7.65 -4.86
CA ALA A 89 15.03 7.31 -3.61
C ALA A 89 14.93 5.80 -3.37
N VAL A 90 16.07 5.11 -3.36
CA VAL A 90 16.12 3.67 -3.10
C VAL A 90 16.23 3.43 -1.60
N VAL A 91 15.35 2.58 -1.07
CA VAL A 91 15.37 2.15 0.33
C VAL A 91 16.10 0.82 0.41
N GLU A 92 17.29 0.82 1.01
CA GLU A 92 18.09 -0.38 1.22
C GLU A 92 17.96 -0.82 2.68
N ASP A 93 17.25 -1.92 2.91
CA ASP A 93 17.13 -2.54 4.22
C ASP A 93 17.81 -3.91 4.24
N PRO A 94 18.47 -4.28 5.36
CA PRO A 94 18.97 -5.63 5.56
C PRO A 94 17.88 -6.69 5.37
N PHE A 95 18.25 -7.83 4.81
CA PHE A 95 17.31 -8.93 4.57
C PHE A 95 16.55 -9.36 5.83
N ALA A 96 17.24 -9.46 6.97
CA ALA A 96 16.65 -9.82 8.25
C ALA A 96 15.52 -8.85 8.67
N LEU A 97 15.76 -7.53 8.52
CA LEU A 97 14.77 -6.52 8.85
C LEU A 97 13.56 -6.57 7.90
N ARG A 98 13.80 -6.84 6.61
CA ARG A 98 12.71 -7.06 5.64
C ARG A 98 11.87 -8.28 6.02
N LEU A 99 12.49 -9.38 6.43
CA LEU A 99 11.80 -10.60 6.86
C LEU A 99 10.94 -10.36 8.11
N GLU A 100 11.49 -9.65 9.11
CA GLU A 100 10.75 -9.30 10.32
C GLU A 100 9.52 -8.45 10.01
N ARG A 101 9.65 -7.42 9.16
CA ARG A 101 8.51 -6.60 8.73
C ARG A 101 7.47 -7.42 7.97
N LEU A 102 7.88 -8.36 7.12
CA LEU A 102 6.93 -9.25 6.43
C LEU A 102 6.18 -10.15 7.42
N ARG A 103 6.88 -10.69 8.42
CA ARG A 103 6.27 -11.49 9.49
C ARG A 103 5.21 -10.68 10.24
N GLU A 104 5.57 -9.48 10.65
CA GLU A 104 4.68 -8.57 11.37
C GLU A 104 3.45 -8.20 10.51
N GLU A 105 3.68 -7.79 9.27
CA GLU A 105 2.65 -7.29 8.37
C GLU A 105 1.64 -8.37 7.96
N TYR A 106 2.10 -9.57 7.57
CA TYR A 106 1.28 -10.58 6.90
C TYR A 106 0.87 -11.75 7.79
N PHE A 107 1.55 -11.94 8.92
CA PHE A 107 1.22 -13.02 9.85
C PHE A 107 0.63 -12.48 11.13
N ILE A 108 1.39 -11.69 11.89
CA ILE A 108 0.95 -11.24 13.21
C ILE A 108 -0.25 -10.30 13.08
N ARG A 109 -0.11 -9.21 12.31
CA ARG A 109 -1.15 -8.20 12.19
C ARG A 109 -2.36 -8.68 11.41
N MET A 110 -2.18 -9.40 10.30
CA MET A 110 -3.33 -9.89 9.54
C MET A 110 -4.12 -10.95 10.31
N HIS A 111 -3.46 -11.90 10.96
CA HIS A 111 -4.15 -12.85 11.82
C HIS A 111 -4.97 -12.12 12.88
N HIS A 112 -4.35 -11.17 13.60
CA HIS A 112 -5.05 -10.33 14.56
C HIS A 112 -6.26 -9.61 13.95
N ASP A 113 -6.08 -8.91 12.83
CA ASP A 113 -7.14 -8.11 12.21
C ASP A 113 -8.32 -8.98 11.74
N PHE A 114 -8.06 -10.17 11.18
CA PHE A 114 -9.11 -11.11 10.79
C PHE A 114 -9.83 -11.70 12.00
N THR A 115 -9.11 -12.14 13.03
CA THR A 115 -9.71 -12.64 14.27
C THR A 115 -10.54 -11.57 14.97
N HIS A 116 -10.04 -10.34 15.04
CA HIS A 116 -10.77 -9.22 15.64
C HIS A 116 -12.04 -8.87 14.86
N ALA A 117 -12.01 -8.96 13.51
CA ALA A 117 -13.16 -8.60 12.68
C ALA A 117 -14.25 -9.68 12.65
N TYR A 118 -13.88 -10.96 12.70
CA TYR A 118 -14.80 -12.08 12.42
C TYR A 118 -14.92 -13.09 13.57
N GLY A 119 -14.17 -12.93 14.66
CA GLY A 119 -14.05 -13.92 15.74
C GLY A 119 -13.02 -15.02 15.41
N ASP A 120 -12.77 -15.92 16.37
CA ASP A 120 -11.67 -16.89 16.28
C ASP A 120 -11.80 -17.85 15.09
N GLU A 121 -12.92 -18.57 14.98
CA GLU A 121 -13.09 -19.61 13.96
C GLU A 121 -13.23 -19.03 12.55
N ALA A 122 -14.16 -18.08 12.36
CA ALA A 122 -14.38 -17.45 11.06
C ALA A 122 -13.21 -16.54 10.64
N GLY A 123 -12.54 -15.89 11.58
CA GLY A 123 -11.35 -15.09 11.33
C GLY A 123 -10.17 -15.96 10.88
N TRP A 124 -9.95 -17.12 11.51
CA TRP A 124 -8.94 -18.08 11.07
C TRP A 124 -9.20 -18.56 9.64
N GLN A 125 -10.44 -18.90 9.30
CA GLN A 125 -10.79 -19.32 7.95
C GLN A 125 -10.54 -18.20 6.92
N ALA A 126 -11.00 -16.98 7.19
CA ALA A 126 -10.79 -15.84 6.29
C ALA A 126 -9.31 -15.48 6.11
N TYR A 127 -8.51 -15.57 7.18
CA TYR A 127 -7.07 -15.38 7.13
C TYR A 127 -6.38 -16.47 6.29
N SER A 128 -6.78 -17.72 6.45
CA SER A 128 -6.27 -18.84 5.64
C SER A 128 -6.58 -18.66 4.15
N GLU A 129 -7.81 -18.28 3.81
CA GLU A 129 -8.21 -17.97 2.43
C GLU A 129 -7.39 -16.82 1.84
N TYR A 130 -7.13 -15.78 2.63
CA TYR A 130 -6.26 -14.67 2.27
C TYR A 130 -4.83 -15.14 1.93
N LEU A 131 -4.24 -15.99 2.77
CA LEU A 131 -2.91 -16.56 2.53
C LEU A 131 -2.87 -17.43 1.27
N HIS A 132 -3.84 -18.32 1.10
CA HIS A 132 -3.97 -19.17 -0.08
C HIS A 132 -4.06 -18.34 -1.37
N HIS A 133 -4.84 -17.26 -1.34
CA HIS A 133 -4.95 -16.34 -2.47
C HIS A 133 -3.60 -15.68 -2.80
N GLY A 134 -2.89 -15.17 -1.78
CA GLY A 134 -1.58 -14.54 -1.98
C GLY A 134 -0.53 -15.50 -2.55
N LEU A 135 -0.48 -16.74 -2.03
CA LEU A 135 0.40 -17.80 -2.55
C LEU A 135 0.06 -18.19 -3.99
N PHE A 136 -1.22 -18.28 -4.32
CA PHE A 136 -1.66 -18.55 -5.70
C PHE A 136 -1.27 -17.41 -6.66
N ALA A 137 -1.38 -16.15 -6.24
CA ALA A 137 -1.01 -14.99 -7.04
C ALA A 137 0.51 -14.94 -7.35
N ILE A 138 1.36 -15.44 -6.44
CA ILE A 138 2.81 -15.55 -6.68
C ILE A 138 3.10 -16.54 -7.81
N ARG A 139 2.42 -17.69 -7.84
CA ARG A 139 2.65 -18.75 -8.85
C ARG A 139 2.35 -18.33 -10.30
N ARG A 140 1.57 -17.28 -10.50
CA ARG A 140 1.17 -16.80 -11.84
C ARG A 140 2.12 -15.74 -12.41
N ARG A 141 3.17 -15.35 -11.67
CA ARG A 141 4.23 -14.45 -12.12
C ARG A 141 5.44 -15.26 -12.57
#